data_AF-A0A4Y2SM57-F1
#
_entry.id   AF-A0A4Y2SM57-F1
#
_cell.length_a   1.000
_cell.length_b   1.000
_cell.length_c   1.000
_cell.angle_alpha   90.00
_cell.angle_beta   90.00
_cell.angle_gamma   90.00
#
_symmetry.space_group_name_H-M   'P 1'
#
loop_
_entity.id
_entity.type
_entity.pdbx_description
1 polymer ?
#
loop_
_entity_poly.entity_id
_entity_poly.type
_entity_poly.pdbx_seq_one_letter_code
_entity_poly.pdbx_strand_id
1 'polypeptide(L)'
;MSRLLGDLTKHNGKHHYCYRCLHRFAKVEILEEHLQYCNDHSPQHIKMPEKEENFIKFVNVHYQHPLPYIIYTDFEPLIVKEVHTSGNTEIVARHEACGYAYVIIGPDGRSM
;
A
#
# COMPACT_ATOMS: atom_id res chain seq x y z
N MET A 1 -3.61 3.42 28.95
CA MET A 1 -3.53 2.85 27.59
C MET A 1 -3.37 3.97 26.58
N SER A 2 -2.55 3.80 25.54
CA SER A 2 -2.38 4.80 24.47
C SER A 2 -3.70 4.99 23.69
N ARG A 3 -4.09 6.24 23.38
CA ARG A 3 -5.28 6.55 22.57
C ARG A 3 -5.30 5.79 21.22
N LEU A 4 -4.12 5.50 20.68
CA LEU A 4 -3.93 4.76 19.43
C LEU A 4 -4.57 3.36 19.42
N LEU A 5 -4.65 2.67 20.56
CA LEU A 5 -5.08 1.26 20.63
C LEU A 5 -6.49 1.09 21.21
N GLY A 6 -7.09 2.16 21.76
CA GLY A 6 -8.36 2.11 22.47
C GLY A 6 -9.57 1.90 21.55
N ASP A 7 -9.50 2.42 20.32
CA ASP A 7 -10.66 2.46 19.41
C ASP A 7 -10.65 1.33 18.35
N LEU A 8 -9.67 0.42 18.39
CA LEU A 8 -9.54 -0.67 17.40
C LEU A 8 -10.71 -1.67 17.42
N THR A 9 -11.53 -1.67 18.47
CA THR A 9 -12.47 -2.77 18.75
C THR A 9 -13.59 -2.33 19.66
N LYS A 10 -14.81 -2.77 19.35
CA LYS A 10 -16.02 -2.55 20.17
C LYS A 10 -16.18 -3.56 21.33
N HIS A 11 -15.21 -4.46 21.50
CA HIS A 11 -15.27 -5.52 22.51
C HIS A 11 -14.68 -5.03 23.83
N ASN A 12 -15.45 -5.12 24.92
CA ASN A 12 -15.09 -4.58 26.25
C ASN A 12 -14.23 -5.52 27.12
N GLY A 13 -13.76 -6.65 26.57
CA GLY A 13 -12.87 -7.56 27.29
C GLY A 13 -11.45 -6.99 27.48
N LYS A 14 -10.67 -7.62 28.37
CA LYS A 14 -9.24 -7.30 28.50
C LYS A 14 -8.52 -7.62 27.19
N HIS A 15 -7.71 -6.67 26.72
CA HIS A 15 -6.87 -6.82 25.54
C HIS A 15 -5.41 -6.80 25.94
N HIS A 16 -4.61 -7.67 25.34
CA HIS A 16 -3.17 -7.75 25.57
C HIS A 16 -2.46 -7.32 24.29
N TYR A 17 -1.55 -6.36 24.37
CA TYR A 17 -0.88 -5.82 23.19
C TYR A 17 0.62 -6.06 23.28
N CYS A 18 1.23 -6.42 22.15
CA CYS A 18 2.66 -6.31 21.99
C CYS A 18 3.01 -4.85 21.67
N TYR A 19 3.77 -4.20 22.53
CA TYR A 19 4.15 -2.79 22.32
C TYR A 19 5.21 -2.59 21.22
N ARG A 20 5.79 -3.67 20.67
CA ARG A 20 6.78 -3.60 19.58
C ARG A 20 6.12 -3.58 18.20
N CYS A 21 5.15 -4.46 17.97
CA CYS A 21 4.45 -4.58 16.69
C CYS A 21 3.00 -4.06 16.72
N LEU A 22 2.53 -3.60 17.89
CA LEU A 22 1.15 -3.14 18.14
C LEU A 22 0.06 -4.19 17.86
N HIS A 23 0.44 -5.47 17.73
CA HIS A 23 -0.50 -6.56 17.56
C HIS A 23 -1.26 -6.88 18.85
N ARG A 24 -2.53 -7.28 18.70
CA ARG A 24 -3.45 -7.55 19.80
C ARG A 24 -3.68 -9.05 19.98
N PHE A 25 -3.69 -9.48 21.22
CA PHE A 25 -3.90 -10.86 21.64
C PHE A 25 -5.07 -10.93 22.63
N ALA A 26 -5.84 -12.02 22.52
CA ALA A 26 -6.99 -12.27 23.38
C ALA A 26 -6.60 -12.80 24.77
N LYS A 27 -5.40 -13.40 24.90
CA LYS A 27 -4.90 -14.00 26.14
C LYS A 27 -3.44 -13.64 26.38
N VAL A 28 -3.02 -13.66 27.64
CA VAL A 28 -1.63 -13.35 28.04
C VAL A 28 -0.66 -14.41 27.53
N GLU A 29 -1.02 -15.68 27.59
CA GLU A 29 -0.12 -16.79 27.22
C GLU A 29 0.28 -16.71 25.74
N ILE A 30 -0.65 -16.28 24.88
CA ILE A 30 -0.40 -16.08 23.45
C ILE A 30 0.50 -14.86 23.22
N LEU A 31 0.35 -13.80 24.02
CA LEU A 31 1.26 -12.66 23.98
C LEU A 31 2.68 -13.08 24.41
N GLU A 32 2.81 -13.92 25.44
CA GLU A 32 4.11 -14.42 25.89
C GLU A 32 4.80 -15.28 24.83
N GLU A 33 4.09 -16.20 24.19
CA GLU A 33 4.59 -16.96 23.04
C GLU A 33 5.01 -16.03 21.89
N HIS A 34 4.19 -15.01 21.60
CA HIS A 34 4.52 -14.00 20.60
C HIS A 34 5.81 -13.24 20.90
N LEU A 35 6.04 -12.86 22.16
CA LEU A 35 7.22 -12.11 22.56
C LEU A 35 8.52 -12.90 22.33
N GLN A 36 8.47 -14.24 22.32
CA GLN A 36 9.66 -15.08 22.10
C GLN A 36 10.30 -14.82 20.73
N TYR A 37 9.50 -14.66 19.67
CA TYR A 37 10.01 -14.41 18.32
C TYR A 37 9.86 -12.95 17.88
N CYS A 38 8.89 -12.21 18.45
CA CYS A 38 8.72 -10.81 18.08
C CYS A 38 9.96 -10.00 18.44
N ASN A 39 10.57 -10.28 19.61
CA ASN A 39 11.75 -9.57 20.11
C ASN A 39 12.97 -9.65 19.18
N ASP A 40 13.10 -10.73 18.41
CA ASP A 40 14.22 -10.92 17.47
C ASP A 40 14.17 -9.95 16.29
N HIS A 41 12.98 -9.47 15.94
CA HIS A 41 12.83 -8.47 14.90
C HIS A 41 13.19 -7.09 15.44
N SER A 42 14.06 -6.36 14.73
CA SER A 42 14.26 -4.93 14.99
C SER A 42 12.93 -4.19 14.87
N PRO A 43 12.69 -3.11 15.65
CA PRO A 43 11.54 -2.23 15.42
C PRO A 43 11.44 -1.89 13.94
N GLN A 44 10.22 -1.92 13.40
CA GLN A 44 9.97 -1.58 12.00
C GLN A 44 10.10 -0.06 11.86
N HIS A 45 11.34 0.42 11.87
CA HIS A 45 11.69 1.81 11.68
C HIS A 45 11.85 2.04 10.18
N ILE A 46 11.06 2.96 9.63
CA ILE A 46 11.24 3.41 8.25
C ILE A 46 12.63 4.07 8.18
N LYS A 47 13.60 3.34 7.63
CA LYS A 47 14.92 3.87 7.32
C LYS A 47 14.84 4.45 5.91
N MET A 48 14.90 5.77 5.83
CA MET A 48 15.11 6.42 4.54
C MET A 48 16.53 6.06 4.06
N PRO A 49 16.72 5.80 2.76
CA PRO A 49 18.05 5.57 2.22
C PRO A 49 18.93 6.80 2.47
N GLU A 50 20.23 6.56 2.67
CA GLU A 50 21.19 7.65 2.83
C GLU A 50 21.30 8.48 1.53
N LYS A 51 21.86 9.69 1.61
CA LYS A 51 21.93 10.64 0.48
C LYS A 51 22.68 10.06 -0.75
N GLU A 52 23.44 8.99 -0.57
CA GLU A 52 24.18 8.31 -1.63
C GLU A 52 23.47 7.03 -2.14
N GLU A 53 22.50 6.50 -1.38
CA GLU A 53 21.73 5.27 -1.69
C GLU A 53 20.27 5.56 -2.09
N ASN A 54 19.87 6.83 -2.12
CA ASN A 54 18.52 7.26 -2.41
C ASN A 54 18.13 7.18 -3.90
N PHE A 55 19.05 6.76 -4.77
CA PHE A 55 18.82 6.59 -6.20
C PHE A 55 18.79 5.12 -6.58
N ILE A 56 17.65 4.65 -7.08
CA ILE A 56 17.49 3.31 -7.63
C ILE A 56 17.68 3.40 -9.15
N LYS A 57 18.51 2.51 -9.71
CA LYS A 57 18.71 2.40 -11.16
C LYS A 57 18.38 0.99 -11.61
N PHE A 58 17.73 0.88 -12.76
CA PHE A 58 17.53 -0.40 -13.41
C PHE A 58 18.84 -0.85 -14.06
N VAL A 59 19.47 -1.91 -13.54
CA VAL A 59 20.78 -2.41 -14.01
C VAL A 59 20.67 -3.38 -15.18
N ASN A 60 19.50 -4.00 -15.35
CA ASN A 60 19.28 -5.12 -16.27
C ASN A 60 18.69 -4.68 -17.61
N VAL A 61 19.12 -3.51 -18.11
CA VAL A 61 18.60 -2.91 -19.35
C VAL A 61 18.77 -3.86 -20.53
N HIS A 62 19.86 -4.64 -20.58
CA HIS A 62 20.15 -5.61 -21.64
C HIS A 62 19.21 -6.81 -21.69
N TYR A 63 18.43 -7.07 -20.63
CA TYR A 63 17.39 -8.10 -20.63
C TYR A 63 16.02 -7.59 -21.11
N GLN A 64 15.90 -6.30 -21.42
CA GLN A 64 14.65 -5.78 -21.97
C GLN A 64 14.47 -6.28 -23.40
N HIS A 65 13.26 -6.75 -23.72
CA HIS A 65 12.91 -7.04 -25.10
C HIS A 65 12.87 -5.74 -25.90
N PRO A 66 13.40 -5.70 -27.14
CA PRO A 66 13.20 -4.57 -28.03
C PRO A 66 11.70 -4.45 -28.31
N LEU A 67 11.07 -3.45 -27.71
CA LEU A 67 9.67 -3.14 -27.93
C LEU A 67 9.57 -2.20 -29.14
N PRO A 68 8.74 -2.52 -30.14
CA PRO A 68 8.58 -1.66 -31.31
C PRO A 68 7.91 -0.33 -30.93
N TYR A 69 7.07 -0.31 -29.89
CA TYR A 69 6.44 0.90 -29.36
C TYR A 69 6.16 0.72 -27.87
N ILE A 70 6.21 1.81 -27.11
CA ILE A 70 5.76 1.87 -25.71
C ILE A 70 4.63 2.90 -25.64
N ILE A 71 3.52 2.53 -25.02
CA ILE A 71 2.38 3.43 -24.82
C ILE A 71 2.24 3.70 -23.32
N TYR A 72 2.46 4.94 -22.92
CA TYR A 72 2.10 5.42 -21.59
C TYR A 72 0.73 6.07 -21.69
N THR A 73 -0.17 5.68 -20.80
CA THR A 73 -1.51 6.27 -20.71
C THR A 73 -1.78 6.70 -19.28
N ASP A 74 -2.46 7.83 -19.15
CA ASP A 74 -2.96 8.33 -17.89
C ASP A 74 -4.43 8.73 -18.06
N PHE A 75 -5.25 8.42 -17.06
CA PHE A 75 -6.68 8.65 -17.07
C PHE A 75 -7.09 9.30 -15.77
N GLU A 76 -7.76 10.44 -15.89
CA GLU A 76 -8.28 11.18 -14.76
C GLU A 76 -9.78 10.94 -14.65
N PRO A 77 -10.27 10.35 -13.55
CA PRO A 77 -11.69 10.23 -13.27
C PRO A 77 -12.19 11.30 -12.29
N LEU A 78 -13.38 11.81 -12.54
CA LEU A 78 -14.20 12.45 -11.51
C LEU A 78 -14.91 11.37 -10.69
N ILE A 79 -14.86 11.52 -9.38
CA ILE A 79 -15.63 10.67 -8.46
C ILE A 79 -17.00 11.30 -8.27
N VAL A 80 -18.00 10.76 -8.95
CA VAL A 80 -19.39 11.22 -8.84
C VAL A 80 -20.09 10.37 -7.79
N LYS A 81 -20.69 11.03 -6.80
CA LYS A 81 -21.45 10.33 -5.75
C LYS A 81 -22.65 9.62 -6.38
N GLU A 82 -22.69 8.31 -6.23
CA GLU A 82 -23.76 7.47 -6.74
C GLU A 82 -23.97 6.35 -5.72
N VAL A 83 -25.07 6.42 -4.97
CA VAL A 83 -25.36 5.47 -3.91
C VAL A 83 -26.48 4.55 -4.36
N HIS A 84 -26.14 3.30 -4.62
CA HIS A 84 -27.12 2.26 -4.89
C HIS A 84 -26.62 0.88 -4.48
N THR A 85 -27.54 -0.03 -4.20
CA THR A 85 -27.25 -1.40 -3.82
C THR A 85 -27.29 -2.32 -5.03
N SER A 86 -26.23 -3.10 -5.21
CA SER A 86 -26.17 -4.19 -6.19
C SER A 86 -25.93 -5.51 -5.45
N GLY A 87 -27.01 -6.24 -5.16
CA GLY A 87 -26.98 -7.41 -4.30
C GLY A 87 -26.53 -7.05 -2.87
N ASN A 88 -25.46 -7.70 -2.40
CA ASN A 88 -24.86 -7.43 -1.09
C ASN A 88 -23.79 -6.32 -1.11
N THR A 89 -23.62 -5.63 -2.25
CA THR A 89 -22.62 -4.57 -2.42
C THR A 89 -23.29 -3.21 -2.43
N GLU A 90 -22.78 -2.28 -1.62
CA GLU A 90 -23.14 -0.86 -1.69
C GLU A 90 -22.13 -0.15 -2.60
N ILE A 91 -22.61 0.34 -3.74
CA ILE A 91 -21.83 1.23 -4.60
C ILE A 91 -22.04 2.63 -4.03
N VAL A 92 -20.94 3.31 -3.70
CA VAL A 92 -20.97 4.64 -3.04
C VAL A 92 -20.60 5.78 -3.99
N ALA A 93 -19.93 5.46 -5.10
CA ALA A 93 -19.52 6.40 -6.12
C ALA A 93 -19.23 5.71 -7.46
N ARG A 94 -19.33 6.48 -8.53
CA ARG A 94 -18.95 6.10 -9.90
C ARG A 94 -17.76 6.93 -10.35
N HIS A 95 -16.80 6.27 -10.99
CA HIS A 95 -15.69 6.94 -11.65
C HIS A 95 -16.12 7.34 -13.07
N GLU A 96 -16.20 8.63 -13.33
CA GLU A 96 -16.54 9.19 -14.64
C GLU A 96 -15.28 9.78 -15.27
N ALA A 97 -14.87 9.29 -16.43
CA ALA A 97 -13.67 9.79 -17.10
C ALA A 97 -13.83 11.29 -17.43
N CYS A 98 -12.87 12.11 -17.02
CA CYS A 98 -12.87 13.55 -17.31
C CYS A 98 -11.63 14.01 -18.07
N GLY A 99 -10.56 13.24 -18.02
CA GLY A 99 -9.32 13.53 -18.73
C GLY A 99 -8.59 12.27 -19.11
N TYR A 100 -7.81 12.36 -20.17
CA TYR A 100 -6.84 11.34 -20.53
C TYR A 100 -5.65 11.99 -21.20
N ALA A 101 -4.49 11.38 -21.02
CA ALA A 101 -3.27 11.70 -21.73
C ALA A 101 -2.62 10.40 -22.18
N TYR A 102 -1.96 10.43 -23.33
CA TYR A 102 -1.13 9.31 -23.75
C TYR A 102 0.10 9.80 -24.49
N VAL A 103 1.17 9.02 -24.40
CA VAL A 103 2.42 9.23 -25.13
C VAL A 103 2.81 7.89 -25.74
N ILE A 104 3.07 7.92 -27.05
CA ILE A 104 3.61 6.78 -27.79
C ILE A 104 5.09 7.06 -28.00
N ILE A 105 5.93 6.15 -27.49
CA ILE A 105 7.38 6.20 -27.69
C ILE A 105 7.74 5.17 -28.75
N GLY A 106 8.38 5.64 -29.83
CA GLY A 106 8.88 4.78 -30.89
C GLY A 106 10.15 4.01 -30.49
N PRO A 107 10.65 3.13 -31.37
CA PRO A 107 11.87 2.36 -31.12
C PRO A 107 13.12 3.25 -30.90
N ASP A 108 13.08 4.50 -31.38
CA ASP A 108 14.15 5.49 -31.24
C ASP A 108 14.11 6.24 -29.90
N GLY A 109 13.16 5.92 -29.02
CA GLY A 109 13.01 6.53 -27.71
C GLY A 109 12.39 7.94 -27.75
N ARG A 110 11.86 8.37 -28.90
CA ARG A 110 11.20 9.67 -29.05
C ARG A 110 9.69 9.53 -28.95
N SER A 111 9.06 10.49 -28.29
CA SER A 111 7.60 10.63 -28.27
C SER A 111 7.10 11.17 -29.61
N MET A 112 6.04 10.56 -30.15
CA MET A 112 5.26 11.11 -31.25
C MET A 112 4.30 12.22 -30.81
#